data_AF-A0A535J3G3-F1
#
_entry.id   AF-A0A535J3G3-F1
#
_cell.length_a   1.000
_cell.length_b   1.000
_cell.length_c   1.000
_cell.angle_alpha   90.00
_cell.angle_beta   90.00
_cell.angle_gamma   90.00
#
_symmetry.space_group_name_H-M   'P 1'
#
loop_
_entity.id
_entity.type
_entity.pdbx_description
1 polymer ?
#
loop_
_entity_poly.entity_id
_entity_poly.type
_entity_poly.pdbx_seq_one_letter_code
_entity_poly.pdbx_strand_id
1 'polypeptide(L)'
;MRATPMVHRRGGPFLIPARTLLAASGLIAVGLGVFTLLHERHTGQVDAVYMIIGLIVGVIWLACLVLAYRGFRIGIFGAAALGFIDFGVTATSHFEIGPASLGSFVKSEGLPVATVAMGLLCACVLTVVAAAAAWGNARGRDRRLGTLPLLLVAVAGAILVILSATDGVHRDSFGSANTEDGAFAAAVTASLWLLGGLWITRARRVGALLIMLATFIVWYSFVTLHLVKGATSLSQVAATSGVIWVVFSASAAILAGASFLVALALLAAAVVRRRRAKSAPPAPAARPARG
;
A
#
# COMPACT_ATOMS: atom_id res chain seq x y z
N MET A 1 18.89 -30.69 -35.62
CA MET A 1 19.43 -29.99 -34.43
C MET A 1 18.26 -29.57 -33.55
N ARG A 2 18.23 -30.02 -32.30
CA ARG A 2 17.10 -29.86 -31.37
C ARG A 2 16.96 -28.40 -30.94
N ALA A 3 15.78 -27.82 -31.12
CA ALA A 3 15.40 -26.56 -30.48
C ALA A 3 15.41 -26.76 -28.97
N THR A 4 16.38 -26.17 -28.29
CA THR A 4 16.43 -26.07 -26.83
C THR A 4 15.12 -25.48 -26.32
N PRO A 5 14.49 -26.04 -25.29
CA PRO A 5 13.31 -25.43 -24.70
C PRO A 5 13.73 -24.07 -24.14
N MET A 6 13.10 -22.99 -24.60
CA MET A 6 13.22 -21.68 -23.98
C MET A 6 12.83 -21.84 -22.51
N VAL A 7 13.83 -21.91 -21.63
CA VAL A 7 13.65 -21.83 -20.19
C VAL A 7 12.89 -20.53 -19.94
N HIS A 8 11.60 -20.66 -19.63
CA HIS A 8 10.73 -19.57 -19.25
C HIS A 8 11.39 -18.90 -18.03
N ARG A 9 12.18 -17.84 -18.25
CA ARG A 9 12.76 -17.05 -17.14
C ARG A 9 11.57 -16.53 -16.33
N ARG A 10 11.30 -17.18 -15.20
CA ARG A 10 10.24 -16.83 -14.26
C ARG A 10 10.49 -15.41 -13.74
N GLY A 11 9.90 -14.41 -14.40
CA GLY A 11 9.85 -13.04 -13.91
C GLY A 11 9.27 -13.00 -12.48
N GLY A 12 9.78 -12.10 -11.64
CA GLY A 12 9.25 -11.93 -10.29
C GLY A 12 7.91 -11.19 -10.27
N PRO A 13 7.25 -11.13 -9.11
CA PRO A 13 5.91 -10.55 -8.97
C PRO A 13 5.83 -9.04 -9.17
N PHE A 14 6.96 -8.35 -9.14
CA PHE A 14 7.02 -6.90 -9.09
C PHE A 14 7.89 -6.32 -10.21
N LEU A 15 7.63 -5.04 -10.52
CA LEU A 15 8.46 -4.20 -11.40
C LEU A 15 9.86 -3.94 -10.85
N ILE A 16 10.03 -4.07 -9.53
CA ILE A 16 11.26 -3.86 -8.78
C ILE A 16 11.53 -5.17 -8.03
N PRO A 17 12.78 -5.63 -7.85
CA PRO A 17 13.03 -6.85 -7.10
C PRO A 17 12.37 -6.82 -5.70
N ALA A 18 11.76 -7.93 -5.29
CA ALA A 18 11.03 -7.99 -4.02
C ALA A 18 11.91 -7.64 -2.81
N ARG A 19 13.22 -7.95 -2.87
CA ARG A 19 14.19 -7.56 -1.83
C ARG A 19 14.43 -6.06 -1.73
N THR A 20 14.48 -5.35 -2.86
CA THR A 20 14.61 -3.89 -2.87
C THR A 20 13.35 -3.21 -2.36
N LEU A 21 12.17 -3.74 -2.71
CA LEU A 21 10.92 -3.25 -2.15
C LEU A 21 10.87 -3.48 -0.63
N LEU A 22 11.20 -4.70 -0.17
CA LEU A 22 11.27 -5.04 1.24
C LEU A 22 12.24 -4.14 2.02
N ALA A 23 13.43 -3.91 1.48
CA ALA A 23 14.42 -3.03 2.10
C ALA A 23 13.91 -1.58 2.16
N ALA A 24 13.36 -1.06 1.06
CA ALA A 24 12.86 0.31 1.02
C ALA A 24 11.66 0.52 1.96
N SER A 25 10.64 -0.34 1.88
CA SER A 25 9.46 -0.23 2.75
C SER A 25 9.82 -0.47 4.22
N GLY A 26 10.71 -1.42 4.51
CA GLY A 26 11.18 -1.69 5.86
C GLY A 26 12.00 -0.55 6.44
N LEU A 27 12.86 0.10 5.66
CA LEU A 27 13.60 1.29 6.10
C LEU A 27 12.66 2.46 6.39
N ILE A 28 11.65 2.66 5.56
CA ILE A 28 10.59 3.65 5.80
C ILE A 28 9.84 3.31 7.09
N ALA A 29 9.45 2.05 7.29
CA ALA A 29 8.75 1.62 8.50
C ALA A 29 9.60 1.84 9.76
N VAL A 30 10.88 1.46 9.75
CA VAL A 30 11.79 1.74 10.88
C VAL A 30 11.91 3.25 11.14
N GLY A 31 12.10 4.05 10.09
CA GLY A 31 12.25 5.50 10.23
C GLY A 31 11.01 6.17 10.81
N LEU A 32 9.83 5.81 10.30
CA LEU A 32 8.55 6.31 10.80
C LEU A 32 8.25 5.79 12.21
N GLY A 33 8.54 4.52 12.51
CA GLY A 33 8.36 3.94 13.84
C GLY A 33 9.27 4.59 14.89
N VAL A 34 10.54 4.86 14.56
CA VAL A 34 11.45 5.61 15.44
C VAL A 34 10.96 7.03 15.65
N PHE A 35 10.44 7.69 14.59
CA PHE A 35 9.83 9.00 14.73
C PHE A 35 8.65 8.97 15.71
N THR A 36 7.73 8.01 15.56
CA THR A 36 6.57 7.84 16.47
C THR A 36 7.04 7.58 17.91
N LEU A 37 8.04 6.71 18.11
CA LEU A 37 8.58 6.39 19.44
C LEU A 37 9.23 7.61 20.11
N LEU A 38 10.03 8.39 19.38
CA LEU A 38 10.64 9.62 19.89
C LEU A 38 9.57 10.66 20.24
N HIS A 39 8.53 10.71 19.42
CA HIS A 39 7.40 11.59 19.62
C HIS A 39 6.59 11.24 20.87
N GLU A 40 6.23 9.97 21.05
CA GLU A 40 5.59 9.45 22.27
C GLU A 40 6.44 9.71 23.51
N ARG A 41 7.77 9.67 23.38
CA ARG A 41 8.67 9.98 24.49
C ARG A 41 8.64 11.47 24.84
N HIS A 42 8.56 12.34 23.84
CA HIS A 42 8.48 13.79 24.02
C HIS A 42 7.16 14.21 24.67
N THR A 43 6.05 13.57 24.29
CA THR A 43 4.72 13.80 24.87
C THR A 43 4.52 13.17 26.25
N GLY A 44 5.50 12.41 26.74
CA GLY A 44 5.44 11.73 28.04
C GLY A 44 4.51 10.52 28.06
N GLN A 45 4.13 9.98 26.89
CA GLN A 45 3.32 8.76 26.81
C GLN A 45 4.12 7.49 27.07
N VAL A 46 5.43 7.51 26.80
CA VAL A 46 6.33 6.37 27.04
C VAL A 46 7.57 6.77 27.84
N ASP A 47 8.02 5.86 28.70
CA ASP A 47 9.20 6.06 29.54
C ASP A 47 10.51 5.81 28.79
N ALA A 48 11.62 6.27 29.37
CA ALA A 48 12.95 6.09 28.80
C ALA A 48 13.32 4.62 28.56
N VAL A 49 12.86 3.71 29.43
CA VAL A 49 13.09 2.26 29.27
C VAL A 49 12.40 1.73 28.02
N TYR A 50 11.14 2.14 27.78
CA TYR A 50 10.39 1.76 26.59
C TYR A 50 11.08 2.27 25.31
N MET A 51 11.54 3.53 25.34
CA MET A 51 12.29 4.11 24.22
C MET A 51 13.58 3.34 23.91
N ILE A 52 14.36 2.96 24.92
CA ILE A 52 15.59 2.17 24.73
C ILE A 52 15.27 0.80 24.11
N ILE A 53 14.25 0.11 24.62
CA ILE A 53 13.82 -1.19 24.07
C ILE A 53 13.38 -1.03 22.61
N GLY A 54 12.58 0.00 22.31
CA GLY A 54 12.13 0.31 20.95
C GLY A 54 13.28 0.57 19.99
N LEU A 55 14.31 1.33 20.41
CA LEU A 55 15.51 1.56 19.60
C LEU A 55 16.31 0.27 19.37
N ILE A 56 16.44 -0.60 20.38
CA ILE A 56 17.09 -1.91 20.23
C ILE A 56 16.34 -2.76 19.20
N VAL A 57 15.01 -2.81 19.29
CA VAL A 57 14.17 -3.51 18.31
C VAL A 57 14.33 -2.91 16.91
N GLY A 58 14.42 -1.59 16.78
CA GLY A 58 14.72 -0.90 15.53
C GLY A 58 16.08 -1.33 14.93
N VAL A 59 17.13 -1.44 15.75
CA VAL A 59 18.45 -1.94 15.30
C VAL A 59 18.37 -3.40 14.85
N ILE A 60 17.64 -4.25 15.58
CA ILE A 60 17.40 -5.64 15.18
C ILE A 60 16.65 -5.68 13.83
N TRP A 61 15.66 -4.82 13.63
CA TRP A 61 14.94 -4.73 12.37
C TRP A 61 15.85 -4.34 11.21
N LEU A 62 16.71 -3.33 11.39
CA LEU A 62 17.71 -2.94 10.40
C LEU A 62 18.65 -4.12 10.05
N ALA A 63 19.12 -4.86 11.06
CA ALA A 63 19.93 -6.05 10.83
C ALA A 63 19.18 -7.12 10.02
N CYS A 64 17.90 -7.37 10.34
CA CYS A 64 17.03 -8.26 9.57
C CYS A 64 16.88 -7.78 8.12
N LEU A 65 16.70 -6.48 7.88
CA LEU A 65 16.59 -5.91 6.53
C LEU A 65 17.90 -6.08 5.72
N VAL A 66 19.06 -5.86 6.35
CA VAL A 66 20.37 -6.12 5.72
C VAL A 66 20.52 -7.59 5.34
N LEU A 67 20.15 -8.50 6.25
CA LEU A 67 20.16 -9.95 5.99
C LEU A 67 19.17 -10.33 4.87
N ALA A 68 17.96 -9.75 4.88
CA ALA A 68 16.94 -9.98 3.86
C ALA A 68 17.41 -9.51 2.47
N TYR A 69 18.06 -8.35 2.41
CA TYR A 69 18.63 -7.80 1.18
C TYR A 69 19.74 -8.70 0.61
N ARG A 70 20.64 -9.18 1.48
CA ARG A 70 21.66 -10.18 1.13
C ARG A 70 21.03 -11.51 0.69
N GLY A 71 19.85 -11.84 1.21
CA GLY A 71 19.03 -12.96 0.77
C GLY A 71 18.86 -14.08 1.77
N PHE A 72 19.24 -13.86 3.02
CA PHE A 72 19.04 -14.82 4.08
C PHE A 72 17.56 -14.88 4.46
N ARG A 73 17.00 -16.10 4.48
CA ARG A 73 15.59 -16.32 4.81
C ARG A 73 15.24 -15.84 6.22
N ILE A 74 16.16 -16.00 7.17
CA ILE A 74 15.96 -15.54 8.55
C ILE A 74 15.77 -14.01 8.62
N GLY A 75 16.48 -13.25 7.76
CA GLY A 75 16.29 -11.80 7.65
C GLY A 75 14.93 -11.44 7.04
N ILE A 76 14.48 -12.17 6.02
CA ILE A 76 13.15 -11.95 5.41
C ILE A 76 12.05 -12.23 6.43
N PHE A 77 12.16 -13.32 7.19
CA PHE A 77 11.20 -13.66 8.24
C PHE A 77 11.21 -12.63 9.37
N GLY A 78 12.39 -12.28 9.89
CA GLY A 78 12.52 -11.28 10.96
C GLY A 78 11.98 -9.91 10.56
N ALA A 79 12.27 -9.44 9.34
CA ALA A 79 11.74 -8.17 8.84
C ALA A 79 10.21 -8.18 8.68
N ALA A 80 9.63 -9.31 8.26
CA ALA A 80 8.18 -9.47 8.20
C ALA A 80 7.53 -9.52 9.57
N ALA A 81 8.12 -10.27 10.51
CA ALA A 81 7.61 -10.41 11.87
C ALA A 81 7.60 -9.06 12.59
N LEU A 82 8.71 -8.31 12.52
CA LEU A 82 8.80 -6.98 13.12
C LEU A 82 7.84 -5.99 12.47
N GLY A 83 7.74 -5.97 11.14
CA GLY A 83 6.75 -5.13 10.46
C GLY A 83 5.29 -5.49 10.80
N PHE A 84 4.99 -6.77 11.03
CA PHE A 84 3.66 -7.19 11.46
C PHE A 84 3.35 -6.79 12.91
N ILE A 85 4.32 -6.94 13.81
CA ILE A 85 4.19 -6.51 15.21
C ILE A 85 3.97 -5.00 15.27
N ASP A 86 4.79 -4.23 14.54
CA ASP A 86 4.71 -2.76 14.52
C ASP A 86 3.40 -2.26 13.90
N PHE A 87 2.90 -2.95 12.86
CA PHE A 87 1.54 -2.73 12.35
C PHE A 87 0.49 -2.93 13.44
N GLY A 88 0.56 -4.04 14.18
CA GLY A 88 -0.40 -4.36 15.23
C GLY A 88 -0.40 -3.33 16.35
N VAL A 89 0.79 -3.01 16.88
CA VAL A 89 0.98 -2.01 17.93
C VAL A 89 0.42 -0.66 17.49
N THR A 90 0.83 -0.17 16.32
CA THR A 90 0.39 1.13 15.77
C THR A 90 -1.13 1.16 15.55
N ALA A 91 -1.70 0.09 15.01
CA ALA A 91 -3.15 -0.01 14.76
C ALA A 91 -3.94 0.09 16.08
N THR A 92 -3.52 -0.65 17.11
CA THR A 92 -4.21 -0.65 18.40
C THR A 92 -3.94 0.60 19.23
N SER A 93 -2.78 1.26 19.07
CA SER A 93 -2.44 2.45 19.86
C SER A 93 -3.08 3.72 19.30
N HIS A 94 -3.07 3.90 17.97
CA HIS A 94 -3.44 5.16 17.35
C HIS A 94 -4.73 5.13 16.55
N PHE A 95 -5.19 3.95 16.11
CA PHE A 95 -6.40 3.81 15.29
C PHE A 95 -7.57 3.19 16.05
N GLU A 96 -7.45 3.07 17.37
CA GLU A 96 -8.56 2.76 18.26
C GLU A 96 -8.85 3.95 19.18
N ILE A 97 -10.09 4.05 19.64
CA ILE A 97 -10.50 5.11 20.57
C ILE A 97 -9.77 4.91 21.90
N GLY A 98 -8.96 5.89 22.28
CA GLY A 98 -8.15 5.82 23.49
C GLY A 98 -7.33 7.08 23.73
N PRO A 99 -6.58 7.13 24.84
CA PRO A 99 -5.76 8.29 25.19
C PRO A 99 -4.65 8.57 24.15
N ALA A 100 -4.21 7.53 23.42
CA ALA A 100 -3.22 7.60 22.37
C ALA A 100 -3.80 7.66 20.94
N SER A 101 -5.11 7.91 20.80
CA SER A 101 -5.76 7.91 19.49
C SER A 101 -5.30 9.06 18.60
N LEU A 102 -5.40 8.85 17.30
CA LEU A 102 -5.01 9.81 16.27
C LEU A 102 -5.67 11.17 16.47
N GLY A 103 -6.97 11.21 16.80
CA GLY A 103 -7.70 12.46 17.03
C GLY A 103 -7.19 13.22 18.26
N SER A 104 -6.77 12.51 19.31
CA SER A 104 -6.15 13.09 20.51
C SER A 104 -4.79 13.70 20.19
N PHE A 105 -3.93 12.94 19.48
CA PHE A 105 -2.59 13.37 19.09
C PHE A 105 -2.58 14.56 18.13
N VAL A 106 -3.51 14.62 17.17
CA VAL A 106 -3.59 15.76 16.25
C VAL A 106 -3.90 17.06 16.96
N LYS A 107 -4.69 17.03 18.04
CA LYS A 107 -5.04 18.22 18.82
C LYS A 107 -3.86 18.77 19.62
N SER A 108 -2.95 17.92 20.07
CA SER A 108 -1.76 18.33 20.82
C SER A 108 -0.54 18.65 19.94
N GLU A 109 -0.34 17.91 18.86
CA GLU A 109 0.94 17.85 18.13
C GLU A 109 0.80 18.15 16.62
N GLY A 110 -0.43 18.26 16.13
CA GLY A 110 -0.73 18.66 14.77
C GLY A 110 -0.78 17.54 13.73
N LEU A 111 -1.08 17.94 12.50
CA LEU A 111 -1.37 17.06 11.37
C LEU A 111 -0.24 16.15 10.88
N PRO A 112 1.06 16.52 10.98
CA PRO A 112 2.13 15.65 10.50
C PRO A 112 2.18 14.29 11.20
N VAL A 113 1.80 14.22 12.48
CA VAL A 113 1.79 12.98 13.26
C VAL A 113 0.79 11.98 12.69
N ALA A 114 -0.40 12.45 12.31
CA ALA A 114 -1.42 11.64 11.66
C ALA A 114 -0.93 11.06 10.33
N THR A 115 -0.29 11.89 9.51
CA THR A 115 0.30 11.46 8.24
C THR A 115 1.37 10.39 8.46
N VAL A 116 2.21 10.55 9.48
CA VAL A 116 3.27 9.58 9.82
C VAL A 116 2.66 8.25 10.27
N ALA A 117 1.67 8.25 11.17
CA ALA A 117 1.03 7.02 11.64
C ALA A 117 0.35 6.24 10.50
N MET A 118 -0.38 6.94 9.61
CA MET A 118 -0.99 6.32 8.43
C MET A 118 0.07 5.78 7.45
N GLY A 119 1.16 6.53 7.25
CA GLY A 119 2.30 6.13 6.42
C GLY A 119 3.02 4.89 6.97
N LEU A 120 3.15 4.81 8.30
CA LEU A 120 3.77 3.68 9.00
C LEU A 120 2.98 2.39 8.75
N LEU A 121 1.66 2.40 8.92
CA LEU A 121 0.81 1.23 8.59
C LEU A 121 1.02 0.78 7.13
N CYS A 122 1.05 1.73 6.19
CA CYS A 122 1.29 1.42 4.78
C CYS A 122 2.67 0.76 4.57
N ALA A 123 3.70 1.31 5.19
CA ALA A 123 5.07 0.79 5.09
C ALA A 123 5.18 -0.62 5.69
N CYS A 124 4.52 -0.88 6.83
CA CYS A 124 4.47 -2.19 7.46
C CYS A 124 3.76 -3.23 6.57
N VAL A 125 2.59 -2.89 6.02
CA VAL A 125 1.86 -3.78 5.09
C VAL A 125 2.71 -4.11 3.86
N LEU A 126 3.35 -3.10 3.25
CA LEU A 126 4.24 -3.31 2.12
C LEU A 126 5.44 -4.19 2.47
N THR A 127 5.99 -4.05 3.67
CA THR A 127 7.11 -4.86 4.17
C THR A 127 6.71 -6.33 4.29
N VAL A 128 5.57 -6.62 4.91
CA VAL A 128 5.06 -8.00 5.05
C VAL A 128 4.79 -8.63 3.69
N VAL A 129 4.14 -7.91 2.78
CA VAL A 129 3.82 -8.43 1.44
C VAL A 129 5.08 -8.59 0.58
N ALA A 130 6.02 -7.65 0.66
CA ALA A 130 7.29 -7.75 -0.03
C ALA A 130 8.13 -8.92 0.48
N ALA A 131 8.10 -9.21 1.78
CA ALA A 131 8.74 -10.37 2.38
C ALA A 131 8.13 -11.68 1.89
N ALA A 132 6.79 -11.79 1.86
CA ALA A 132 6.10 -12.96 1.32
C ALA A 132 6.48 -13.22 -0.15
N ALA A 133 6.53 -12.17 -0.97
CA ALA A 133 6.98 -12.24 -2.35
C ALA A 133 8.48 -12.60 -2.47
N ALA A 134 9.32 -12.06 -1.58
CA ALA A 134 10.74 -12.33 -1.55
C ALA A 134 11.05 -13.78 -1.13
N TRP A 135 10.21 -14.39 -0.30
CA TRP A 135 10.33 -15.78 0.11
C TRP A 135 10.24 -16.75 -1.07
N GLY A 136 9.31 -16.49 -2.00
CA GLY A 136 9.07 -17.35 -3.17
C GLY A 136 9.97 -17.06 -4.38
N ASN A 137 10.29 -15.78 -4.66
CA ASN A 137 11.15 -15.42 -5.79
C ASN A 137 11.89 -14.08 -5.57
N ALA A 138 12.91 -14.12 -4.69
CA ALA A 138 13.58 -12.94 -4.15
C ALA A 138 14.26 -12.01 -5.17
N ARG A 139 14.78 -12.56 -6.27
CA ARG A 139 15.51 -11.80 -7.31
C ARG A 139 14.74 -11.65 -8.62
N GLY A 140 13.57 -12.26 -8.73
CA GLY A 140 12.73 -12.13 -9.91
C GLY A 140 12.30 -10.66 -10.08
N ARG A 141 12.47 -10.13 -11.30
CA ARG A 141 11.95 -8.83 -11.72
C ARG A 141 11.25 -9.00 -13.05
N ASP A 142 10.11 -8.34 -13.25
CA ASP A 142 9.54 -8.20 -14.59
C ASP A 142 10.15 -6.95 -15.26
N ARG A 143 10.64 -7.10 -16.50
CA ARG A 143 11.22 -6.00 -17.29
C ARG A 143 10.17 -5.25 -18.12
N ARG A 144 8.89 -5.63 -18.02
CA ARG A 144 7.79 -4.98 -18.75
C ARG A 144 7.47 -3.59 -18.19
N LEU A 145 8.24 -2.59 -18.62
CA LEU A 145 8.08 -1.17 -18.27
C LEU A 145 6.69 -0.59 -18.60
N GLY A 146 5.90 -1.22 -19.48
CA GLY A 146 4.57 -0.75 -19.87
C GLY A 146 3.52 -0.70 -18.74
N THR A 147 3.88 -1.07 -17.50
CA THR A 147 3.03 -0.96 -16.30
C THR A 147 3.57 0.02 -15.27
N LEU A 148 4.73 0.65 -15.55
CA LEU A 148 5.32 1.70 -14.72
C LEU A 148 4.39 2.90 -14.51
N PRO A 149 3.61 3.37 -15.52
CA PRO A 149 2.64 4.44 -15.31
C PRO A 149 1.60 4.10 -14.25
N LEU A 150 1.12 2.85 -14.20
CA LEU A 150 0.15 2.41 -13.18
C LEU A 150 0.75 2.39 -11.77
N LEU A 151 2.03 2.06 -11.66
CA LEU A 151 2.73 2.14 -10.37
C LEU A 151 2.91 3.60 -9.93
N LEU A 152 3.30 4.51 -10.83
CA LEU A 152 3.40 5.93 -10.51
C LEU A 152 2.05 6.51 -10.09
N VAL A 153 0.98 6.14 -10.79
CA VAL A 153 -0.39 6.51 -10.44
C VAL A 153 -0.80 5.94 -9.08
N ALA A 154 -0.44 4.70 -8.78
CA ALA A 154 -0.71 4.11 -7.46
C ALA A 154 0.05 4.84 -6.33
N VAL A 155 1.30 5.26 -6.58
CA VAL A 155 2.08 6.04 -5.62
C VAL A 155 1.46 7.42 -5.40
N ALA A 156 1.14 8.14 -6.48
CA ALA A 156 0.46 9.43 -6.37
C ALA A 156 -0.90 9.31 -5.68
N GLY A 157 -1.67 8.27 -6.02
CA GLY A 157 -2.95 7.95 -5.41
C GLY A 157 -2.84 7.68 -3.91
N ALA A 158 -1.89 6.86 -3.49
CA ALA A 158 -1.66 6.59 -2.07
C ALA A 158 -1.28 7.85 -1.28
N ILE A 159 -0.42 8.70 -1.84
CA ILE A 159 -0.04 9.98 -1.22
C ILE A 159 -1.27 10.88 -1.08
N LEU A 160 -2.05 11.05 -2.16
CA LEU A 160 -3.24 11.89 -2.16
C LEU A 160 -4.31 11.37 -1.18
N VAL A 161 -4.49 10.06 -1.08
CA VAL A 161 -5.41 9.44 -0.10
C VAL A 161 -4.97 9.76 1.33
N ILE A 162 -3.69 9.56 1.67
CA ILE A 162 -3.18 9.88 3.02
C ILE A 162 -3.29 11.38 3.33
N LEU A 163 -3.01 12.25 2.36
CA LEU A 163 -3.17 13.70 2.53
C LEU A 163 -4.64 14.07 2.75
N SER A 164 -5.55 13.59 1.90
CA SER A 164 -6.99 13.80 2.12
C SER A 164 -7.45 13.22 3.46
N ALA A 165 -6.81 12.14 3.91
CA ALA A 165 -7.09 11.53 5.19
C ALA A 165 -6.70 12.38 6.39
N THR A 166 -5.54 13.02 6.27
CA THR A 166 -5.02 13.93 7.28
C THR A 166 -5.94 15.12 7.50
N ASP A 167 -6.52 15.68 6.43
CA ASP A 167 -7.53 16.75 6.54
C ASP A 167 -8.82 16.27 7.23
N GLY A 168 -9.30 15.07 6.92
CA GLY A 168 -10.50 14.57 7.59
C GLY A 168 -10.30 14.28 9.07
N VAL A 169 -9.08 13.90 9.49
CA VAL A 169 -8.71 13.84 10.92
C VAL A 169 -8.72 15.24 11.55
N HIS A 170 -8.22 16.27 10.84
CA HIS A 170 -8.27 17.66 11.31
C HIS A 170 -9.69 18.14 11.63
N ARG A 171 -10.64 17.72 10.80
CA ARG A 171 -12.03 18.18 10.81
C ARG A 171 -12.96 17.30 11.64
N ASP A 172 -12.43 16.31 12.36
CA ASP A 172 -13.20 15.27 13.04
C ASP A 172 -14.27 14.60 12.12
N SER A 173 -13.97 14.47 10.82
CA SER A 173 -14.96 14.13 9.78
C SER A 173 -14.35 13.29 8.65
N PHE A 174 -14.73 12.01 8.59
CA PHE A 174 -14.30 11.07 7.55
C PHE A 174 -15.42 10.26 6.87
N GLY A 175 -16.68 10.52 7.21
CA GLY A 175 -17.80 9.69 6.72
C GLY A 175 -17.85 8.29 7.33
N SER A 176 -17.04 8.07 8.38
CA SER A 176 -17.04 6.92 9.27
C SER A 176 -17.61 7.30 10.63
N ALA A 177 -17.77 6.31 11.52
CA ALA A 177 -18.30 6.52 12.88
C ALA A 177 -17.39 7.40 13.75
N ASN A 178 -16.07 7.37 13.52
CA ASN A 178 -15.07 8.20 14.18
C ASN A 178 -13.89 8.49 13.22
N THR A 179 -12.97 9.37 13.63
CA THR A 179 -11.79 9.77 12.87
C THR A 179 -10.79 8.64 12.63
N GLU A 180 -10.62 7.79 13.64
CA GLU A 180 -9.66 6.70 13.68
C GLU A 180 -9.97 5.64 12.63
N ASP A 181 -11.24 5.23 12.51
CA ASP A 181 -11.74 4.30 11.50
C ASP A 181 -11.49 4.83 10.09
N GLY A 182 -11.70 6.14 9.89
CA GLY A 182 -11.48 6.82 8.62
C GLY A 182 -10.00 6.83 8.21
N ALA A 183 -9.12 7.17 9.15
CA ALA A 183 -7.68 7.16 8.95
C ALA A 183 -7.16 5.73 8.69
N PHE A 184 -7.67 4.72 9.41
CA PHE A 184 -7.32 3.33 9.20
C PHE A 184 -7.77 2.85 7.81
N ALA A 185 -9.02 3.13 7.43
CA ALA A 185 -9.54 2.80 6.11
C ALA A 185 -8.73 3.45 4.99
N ALA A 186 -8.28 4.70 5.17
CA ALA A 186 -7.40 5.39 4.23
C ALA A 186 -6.03 4.69 4.09
N ALA A 187 -5.40 4.32 5.21
CA ALA A 187 -4.12 3.60 5.20
C ALA A 187 -4.23 2.23 4.51
N VAL A 188 -5.30 1.47 4.79
CA VAL A 188 -5.58 0.19 4.11
C VAL A 188 -5.82 0.40 2.62
N THR A 189 -6.59 1.43 2.25
CA THR A 189 -6.90 1.75 0.85
C THR A 189 -5.64 2.15 0.07
N ALA A 190 -4.79 3.00 0.65
CA ALA A 190 -3.50 3.38 0.09
C ALA A 190 -2.60 2.15 -0.12
N SER A 191 -2.56 1.25 0.86
CA SER A 191 -1.82 -0.01 0.79
C SER A 191 -2.32 -0.90 -0.35
N LEU A 192 -3.65 -1.08 -0.48
CA LEU A 192 -4.26 -1.87 -1.55
C LEU A 192 -3.95 -1.31 -2.93
N TRP A 193 -3.97 0.02 -3.08
CA TRP A 193 -3.67 0.67 -4.36
C TRP A 193 -2.20 0.45 -4.76
N LEU A 194 -1.26 0.66 -3.82
CA LEU A 194 0.17 0.40 -4.03
C LEU A 194 0.44 -1.06 -4.40
N LEU A 195 -0.15 -2.00 -3.63
CA LEU A 195 -0.04 -3.43 -3.89
C LEU A 195 -0.60 -3.80 -5.27
N GLY A 196 -1.74 -3.22 -5.65
CA GLY A 196 -2.32 -3.40 -6.97
C GLY A 196 -1.39 -2.95 -8.10
N GLY A 197 -0.81 -1.76 -7.98
CA GLY A 197 0.17 -1.22 -8.92
C GLY A 197 1.44 -2.06 -9.02
N LEU A 198 1.91 -2.62 -7.90
CA LEU A 198 3.07 -3.50 -7.86
C LEU A 198 2.79 -4.88 -8.50
N TRP A 199 1.60 -5.46 -8.28
CA TRP A 199 1.24 -6.81 -8.75
C TRP A 199 0.73 -6.91 -10.19
N ILE A 200 0.28 -5.80 -10.78
CA ILE A 200 -0.38 -5.81 -12.10
C ILE A 200 0.50 -6.37 -13.23
N THR A 201 1.80 -6.46 -13.00
CA THR A 201 2.80 -6.95 -13.95
C THR A 201 2.73 -8.46 -14.16
N ARG A 202 2.85 -9.22 -13.07
CA ARG A 202 2.83 -10.69 -13.09
C ARG A 202 1.41 -11.26 -12.95
N ALA A 203 0.60 -10.66 -12.08
CA ALA A 203 -0.73 -11.15 -11.73
C ALA A 203 -1.80 -10.12 -12.12
N ARG A 204 -1.89 -9.80 -13.42
CA ARG A 204 -2.80 -8.76 -13.97
C ARG A 204 -4.20 -8.75 -13.37
N ARG A 205 -4.79 -9.92 -13.12
CA ARG A 205 -6.13 -10.02 -12.52
C ARG A 205 -6.15 -9.61 -11.06
N VAL A 206 -5.21 -10.12 -10.26
CA VAL A 206 -5.12 -9.79 -8.83
C VAL A 206 -4.77 -8.31 -8.66
N GLY A 207 -3.77 -7.83 -9.40
CA GLY A 207 -3.41 -6.42 -9.40
C GLY A 207 -4.58 -5.51 -9.83
N ALA A 208 -5.29 -5.87 -10.90
CA ALA A 208 -6.46 -5.10 -11.34
C ALA A 208 -7.59 -5.11 -10.31
N LEU A 209 -7.86 -6.25 -9.65
CA LEU A 209 -8.87 -6.31 -8.58
C LEU A 209 -8.50 -5.45 -7.38
N LEU A 210 -7.22 -5.46 -6.96
CA LEU A 210 -6.74 -4.62 -5.87
C LEU A 210 -6.85 -3.12 -6.21
N ILE A 211 -6.44 -2.73 -7.43
CA ILE A 211 -6.61 -1.35 -7.90
C ILE A 211 -8.10 -0.99 -7.95
N MET A 212 -8.95 -1.84 -8.54
CA MET A 212 -10.39 -1.59 -8.60
C MET A 212 -11.00 -1.43 -7.22
N LEU A 213 -10.67 -2.29 -6.25
CA LEU A 213 -11.21 -2.21 -4.90
C LEU A 213 -10.75 -0.91 -4.21
N ALA A 214 -9.45 -0.63 -4.22
CA ALA A 214 -8.91 0.56 -3.59
C ALA A 214 -9.48 1.83 -4.21
N THR A 215 -9.45 1.92 -5.53
CA THR A 215 -9.96 3.10 -6.25
C THR A 215 -11.46 3.23 -6.11
N PHE A 216 -12.20 2.12 -6.01
CA PHE A 216 -13.64 2.13 -5.73
C PHE A 216 -13.94 2.75 -4.37
N ILE A 217 -13.20 2.38 -3.33
CA ILE A 217 -13.36 2.96 -1.99
C ILE A 217 -13.14 4.47 -2.04
N VAL A 218 -12.07 4.94 -2.69
CA VAL A 218 -11.73 6.38 -2.75
C VAL A 218 -12.81 7.23 -3.43
N TRP A 219 -13.16 6.92 -4.68
CA TRP A 219 -14.12 7.78 -5.42
C TRP A 219 -15.55 7.65 -4.87
N TYR A 220 -15.94 6.47 -4.38
CA TYR A 220 -17.26 6.27 -3.77
C TYR A 220 -17.37 7.09 -2.49
N SER A 221 -16.37 7.01 -1.60
CA SER A 221 -16.32 7.83 -0.39
C SER A 221 -16.34 9.31 -0.71
N PHE A 222 -15.63 9.76 -1.75
CA PHE A 222 -15.68 11.16 -2.18
C PHE A 222 -17.10 11.60 -2.58
N VAL A 223 -17.82 10.77 -3.35
CA VAL A 223 -19.21 11.06 -3.74
C VAL A 223 -20.11 11.16 -2.51
N THR A 224 -20.05 10.18 -1.60
CA THR A 224 -20.90 10.16 -0.41
C THR A 224 -20.59 11.29 0.55
N LEU A 225 -19.32 11.68 0.68
CA LEU A 225 -18.86 12.71 1.62
C LEU A 225 -19.03 14.13 1.14
N HIS A 226 -18.95 14.38 -0.16
CA HIS A 226 -18.84 15.74 -0.70
C HIS A 226 -19.91 16.11 -1.72
N LEU A 227 -20.59 15.12 -2.32
CA LEU A 227 -21.55 15.34 -3.40
C LEU A 227 -22.99 14.99 -3.02
N VAL A 228 -23.21 14.20 -1.96
CA VAL A 228 -24.55 13.89 -1.45
C VAL A 228 -25.09 15.04 -0.60
N LYS A 229 -26.40 15.34 -0.73
CA LYS A 229 -27.07 16.38 0.05
C LYS A 229 -26.95 16.11 1.56
N GLY A 230 -26.56 17.13 2.31
CA GLY A 230 -26.37 17.05 3.77
C GLY A 230 -24.98 16.58 4.20
N ALA A 231 -24.11 16.22 3.26
CA ALA A 231 -22.72 15.88 3.53
C ALA A 231 -21.82 17.14 3.54
N THR A 232 -20.57 16.99 3.97
CA THR A 232 -19.62 18.11 4.04
C THR A 232 -19.17 18.55 2.66
N SER A 233 -19.63 19.71 2.20
CA SER A 233 -19.33 20.20 0.85
C SER A 233 -17.84 20.56 0.70
N LEU A 234 -17.34 20.53 -0.54
CA LEU A 234 -15.98 21.01 -0.86
C LEU A 234 -15.81 22.50 -0.53
N SER A 235 -16.87 23.31 -0.62
CA SER A 235 -16.84 24.71 -0.21
C SER A 235 -16.61 24.85 1.31
N GLN A 236 -17.20 23.97 2.11
CA GLN A 236 -16.95 23.92 3.54
C GLN A 236 -15.52 23.47 3.85
N VAL A 237 -14.98 22.51 3.10
CA VAL A 237 -13.55 22.11 3.19
C VAL A 237 -12.62 23.27 2.86
N ALA A 238 -12.88 23.99 1.77
CA ALA A 238 -12.10 25.17 1.42
C ALA A 238 -12.13 26.24 2.51
N ALA A 239 -13.27 26.44 3.17
CA ALA A 239 -13.45 27.44 4.20
C ALA A 239 -12.76 27.06 5.54
N THR A 240 -12.76 25.78 5.93
CA THR A 240 -12.18 25.35 7.21
C THR A 240 -10.70 25.04 7.12
N SER A 241 -10.29 24.34 6.06
CA SER A 241 -8.95 23.75 5.95
C SER A 241 -8.11 24.43 4.89
N GLY A 242 -8.75 25.11 3.94
CA GLY A 242 -8.11 25.78 2.81
C GLY A 242 -8.27 25.02 1.49
N VAL A 243 -8.06 25.75 0.40
CA VAL A 243 -8.31 25.28 -0.97
C VAL A 243 -7.41 24.10 -1.35
N ILE A 244 -6.19 24.00 -0.80
CA ILE A 244 -5.24 22.94 -1.16
C ILE A 244 -5.77 21.54 -0.81
N TRP A 245 -6.53 21.39 0.27
CA TRP A 245 -7.12 20.10 0.67
C TRP A 245 -8.26 19.68 -0.24
N VAL A 246 -9.04 20.65 -0.75
CA VAL A 246 -10.02 20.41 -1.81
C VAL A 246 -9.34 19.90 -3.08
N VAL A 247 -8.20 20.48 -3.43
CA VAL A 247 -7.42 20.03 -4.59
C VAL A 247 -6.93 18.60 -4.37
N PHE A 248 -6.43 18.25 -3.18
CA PHE A 248 -5.99 16.89 -2.89
C PHE A 248 -7.14 15.87 -2.93
N SER A 249 -8.28 16.15 -2.30
CA SER A 249 -9.42 15.24 -2.28
C SER A 249 -10.02 15.04 -3.68
N ALA A 250 -10.20 16.12 -4.44
CA ALA A 250 -10.71 16.05 -5.82
C ALA A 250 -9.71 15.31 -6.74
N SER A 251 -8.41 15.59 -6.61
CA SER A 251 -7.37 14.90 -7.38
C SER A 251 -7.33 13.41 -7.06
N ALA A 252 -7.45 13.03 -5.78
CA ALA A 252 -7.54 11.64 -5.35
C ALA A 252 -8.72 10.93 -6.01
N ALA A 253 -9.90 11.56 -6.00
CA ALA A 253 -11.13 11.00 -6.58
C ALA A 253 -11.05 10.87 -8.11
N ILE A 254 -10.52 11.88 -8.81
CA ILE A 254 -10.32 11.84 -10.27
C ILE A 254 -9.33 10.74 -10.64
N LEU A 255 -8.19 10.68 -9.96
CA LEU A 255 -7.16 9.68 -10.21
C LEU A 255 -7.67 8.27 -9.90
N ALA A 256 -8.48 8.12 -8.86
CA ALA A 256 -9.14 6.88 -8.52
C ALA A 256 -10.14 6.45 -9.60
N GLY A 257 -11.03 7.35 -10.05
CA GLY A 257 -11.98 7.06 -11.13
C GLY A 257 -11.29 6.63 -12.43
N ALA A 258 -10.25 7.35 -12.84
CA ALA A 258 -9.45 6.99 -14.02
C ALA A 258 -8.77 5.62 -13.86
N SER A 259 -8.16 5.38 -12.70
CA SER A 259 -7.48 4.11 -12.39
C SER A 259 -8.45 2.93 -12.33
N PHE A 260 -9.67 3.16 -11.83
CA PHE A 260 -10.74 2.17 -11.79
C PHE A 260 -11.11 1.71 -13.21
N LEU A 261 -11.35 2.66 -14.12
CA LEU A 261 -11.68 2.37 -15.52
C LEU A 261 -10.57 1.59 -16.24
N VAL A 262 -9.31 2.01 -16.03
CA VAL A 262 -8.15 1.31 -16.62
C VAL A 262 -8.03 -0.11 -16.04
N ALA A 263 -8.18 -0.29 -14.74
CA ALA A 263 -8.13 -1.60 -14.09
C ALA A 263 -9.27 -2.51 -14.57
N LEU A 264 -10.48 -1.97 -14.72
CA LEU A 264 -11.63 -2.69 -15.28
C LEU A 264 -11.36 -3.14 -16.72
N ALA A 265 -10.83 -2.28 -17.57
CA ALA A 265 -10.47 -2.62 -18.95
C ALA A 265 -9.40 -3.72 -19.01
N LEU A 266 -8.38 -3.65 -18.13
CA LEU A 266 -7.34 -4.68 -18.02
C LEU A 266 -7.92 -6.02 -17.54
N LEU A 267 -8.86 -5.99 -16.58
CA LEU A 267 -9.54 -7.18 -16.08
C LEU A 267 -10.40 -7.82 -17.19
N ALA A 268 -11.21 -7.02 -17.89
CA ALA A 268 -12.03 -7.47 -19.01
C ALA A 268 -11.17 -8.11 -20.11
N ALA A 269 -10.08 -7.44 -20.52
CA ALA A 269 -9.14 -7.98 -21.50
C ALA A 269 -8.52 -9.31 -21.04
N ALA A 270 -8.18 -9.44 -19.76
CA ALA A 270 -7.63 -10.68 -19.21
C ALA A 270 -8.67 -11.82 -19.16
N VAL A 271 -9.96 -11.52 -19.00
CA VAL A 271 -11.05 -12.51 -19.06
C VAL A 271 -11.29 -12.96 -20.50
N VAL A 272 -11.39 -12.02 -21.44
CA VAL A 272 -11.64 -12.30 -22.87
C VAL A 272 -10.53 -13.16 -23.48
N ARG A 273 -9.25 -12.82 -23.24
CA ARG A 273 -8.11 -13.62 -23.74
C ARG A 273 -8.15 -15.08 -23.26
N ARG A 274 -8.52 -15.30 -21.99
CA ARG A 274 -8.60 -16.66 -21.42
C ARG A 274 -9.75 -17.46 -22.03
N ARG A 275 -10.88 -16.82 -22.34
CA ARG A 275 -11.98 -17.48 -23.05
C ARG A 275 -11.54 -17.93 -24.45
N ARG A 276 -10.89 -17.03 -25.22
CA ARG A 276 -10.37 -17.34 -26.56
C ARG A 276 -9.35 -18.49 -26.56
N ALA A 277 -8.45 -18.53 -25.56
CA ALA A 277 -7.48 -19.61 -25.43
C ALA A 277 -8.11 -20.97 -25.09
N LYS A 278 -9.20 -21.00 -24.33
CA LYS A 278 -9.94 -22.22 -24.02
C LYS A 278 -10.78 -22.74 -25.19
N SER A 279 -11.23 -21.84 -26.07
CA SER A 279 -12.02 -22.17 -27.26
C SER A 279 -11.18 -22.42 -28.51
N ALA A 280 -9.85 -22.35 -28.42
CA ALA A 280 -8.98 -22.66 -29.55
C ALA A 280 -8.98 -24.18 -29.79
N PRO A 281 -9.18 -24.65 -31.04
CA PRO A 281 -9.15 -26.08 -31.33
C PRO A 281 -7.79 -26.70 -30.96
N PRO A 282 -7.76 -27.95 -30.49
CA PRO A 282 -6.52 -28.62 -30.14
C PRO A 282 -5.59 -28.66 -31.37
N ALA A 283 -4.30 -28.40 -31.13
CA ALA A 283 -3.30 -28.44 -32.19
C ALA A 283 -3.33 -29.82 -32.88
N PRO A 284 -3.25 -29.89 -34.22
CA PRO A 284 -3.30 -31.16 -34.93
C PRO A 284 -2.17 -32.06 -34.43
N ALA A 285 -2.52 -33.31 -34.11
CA ALA A 285 -1.56 -34.31 -33.66
C ALA A 285 -0.40 -34.39 -34.66
N ALA A 286 0.82 -34.30 -34.15
CA ALA A 286 2.02 -34.44 -34.98
C ALA A 286 1.95 -35.78 -35.72
N ARG A 287 1.84 -35.74 -37.05
CA ARG A 287 1.90 -36.94 -37.88
C ARG A 287 3.22 -37.66 -37.59
N PRO A 288 3.21 -38.96 -37.25
CA PRO A 288 4.46 -39.71 -37.16
C PRO A 288 5.11 -39.68 -38.55
N ALA A 289 6.37 -39.25 -38.59
CA ALA A 289 7.19 -39.35 -39.79
C ALA A 289 7.34 -40.85 -40.11
N ARG A 290 6.70 -41.30 -41.19
CA ARG A 290 7.03 -42.59 -41.80
C ARG A 290 8.32 -42.38 -42.60
N GLY A 291 9.38 -43.02 -42.15
CA GLY A 291 10.65 -43.19 -42.84
C GLY A 291 11.29 -44.44 -42.29
#